data_AF-A0A527X6P0-F1
#
_entry.id   AF-A0A527X6P0-F1
#
_cell.length_a   1.000
_cell.length_b   1.000
_cell.length_c   1.000
_cell.angle_alpha   90.00
_cell.angle_beta   90.00
_cell.angle_gamma   90.00
#
_symmetry.space_group_name_H-M   'P 1'
#
loop_
_entity.id
_entity.type
_entity.pdbx_description
1 polymer ?
#
loop_
_entity_poly.entity_id
_entity_poly.type
_entity_poly.pdbx_seq_one_letter_code
_entity_poly.pdbx_strand_id
1 'polypeptide(L)'
;NNVPWPASAGSLEQTLASVRARMAEDTERSDEAKKAAYAETEKVLKVYFDAQPGRGFIDGYLAQVSEWADGHGIAPGRIIMGEFGALRTDARYTAAPNPDRARYIADVRQSAEAAGFAWAFWDLFDGMGMMDDTTRALDPAMVEALGLTMPRA
;
A
#
# COMPACT_ATOMS: atom_id res chain seq x y z
N ASN A 1 -9.66 -2.17 7.13
CA ASN A 1 -10.31 -1.23 6.20
C ASN A 1 -10.40 -1.92 4.86
N ASN A 2 -11.47 -1.72 4.09
CA ASN A 2 -11.60 -2.34 2.76
C ASN A 2 -11.32 -1.31 1.65
N VAL A 3 -10.26 -0.50 1.84
CA VAL A 3 -9.83 0.44 0.80
C VAL A 3 -9.14 -0.39 -0.29
N PRO A 4 -9.67 -0.40 -1.52
CA PRO A 4 -9.12 -1.21 -2.60
C PRO A 4 -7.84 -0.59 -3.16
N TRP A 5 -7.00 -1.40 -3.82
CA TRP A 5 -5.98 -0.95 -4.76
C TRP A 5 -6.07 -1.75 -6.07
N PRO A 6 -6.14 -1.08 -7.23
CA PRO A 6 -6.34 0.37 -7.41
C PRO A 6 -7.72 0.82 -6.92
N ALA A 7 -7.95 2.14 -6.83
CA ALA A 7 -9.26 2.67 -6.39
C ALA A 7 -10.42 2.17 -7.24
N SER A 8 -10.18 1.91 -8.53
CA SER A 8 -11.17 1.37 -9.47
C SER A 8 -11.57 -0.08 -9.19
N ALA A 9 -10.90 -0.80 -8.29
CA ALA A 9 -11.24 -2.16 -7.91
C ALA A 9 -12.38 -2.23 -6.87
N GLY A 10 -12.90 -1.10 -6.40
CA GLY A 10 -14.05 -1.03 -5.50
C GLY A 10 -14.71 0.35 -5.54
N SER A 11 -15.47 0.68 -4.49
CA SER A 11 -16.15 1.97 -4.40
C SER A 11 -16.05 2.63 -3.03
N LEU A 12 -16.26 3.95 -3.00
CA LEU A 12 -16.38 4.74 -1.78
C LEU A 12 -17.49 4.18 -0.88
N GLU A 13 -18.64 3.85 -1.45
CA GLU A 13 -19.79 3.31 -0.72
C GLU A 13 -19.46 1.99 -0.01
N GLN A 14 -18.85 1.03 -0.72
CA GLN A 14 -18.46 -0.27 -0.17
C GLN A 14 -17.41 -0.12 0.94
N THR A 15 -16.46 0.79 0.74
CA THR A 15 -15.42 1.08 1.73
C THR A 15 -16.02 1.70 3.00
N LEU A 16 -16.92 2.69 2.85
CA LEU A 16 -17.61 3.32 3.97
C LEU A 16 -18.55 2.35 4.70
N ALA A 17 -19.21 1.43 3.98
CA ALA A 17 -20.00 0.37 4.60
C ALA A 17 -19.14 -0.51 5.52
N SER A 18 -17.93 -0.86 5.08
CA SER A 18 -16.98 -1.64 5.87
C SER A 18 -16.46 -0.87 7.09
N VAL A 19 -16.28 0.45 6.97
CA VAL A 19 -15.93 1.32 8.11
C VAL A 19 -17.09 1.34 9.12
N ARG A 20 -18.33 1.56 8.67
CA ARG A 20 -19.52 1.58 9.56
C ARG A 20 -19.69 0.26 10.31
N ALA A 21 -19.54 -0.88 9.63
CA ALA A 21 -19.63 -2.19 10.25
C ALA A 21 -18.63 -2.35 11.41
N ARG A 22 -17.37 -1.97 11.19
CA ARG A 22 -16.33 -2.01 12.25
C ARG A 22 -16.60 -1.04 13.39
N MET A 23 -17.08 0.15 13.09
CA MET A 23 -17.41 1.14 14.12
C MET A 23 -18.58 0.72 15.00
N ALA A 24 -19.49 -0.13 14.48
CA ALA A 24 -20.58 -0.70 15.27
C ALA A 24 -20.08 -1.76 16.27
N GLU A 25 -18.96 -2.42 15.98
CA GLU A 25 -18.31 -3.41 16.85
C GLU A 25 -17.39 -2.76 17.91
N ASP A 26 -17.01 -1.49 17.71
CA ASP A 26 -16.18 -0.73 18.65
C ASP A 26 -16.98 -0.40 19.92
N THR A 27 -16.67 -1.04 21.04
CA THR A 27 -17.32 -0.76 22.34
C THR A 27 -16.50 0.17 23.22
N GLU A 28 -15.31 0.60 22.79
CA GLU A 28 -14.37 1.37 23.60
C GLU A 28 -14.57 2.89 23.42
N ARG A 29 -14.89 3.33 22.20
CA ARG A 29 -15.07 4.76 21.89
C ARG A 29 -16.48 5.24 22.19
N SER A 30 -16.61 6.50 22.64
CA SER A 30 -17.91 7.17 22.76
C SER A 30 -18.54 7.41 21.39
N ASP A 31 -19.86 7.61 21.37
CA ASP A 31 -20.59 7.86 20.13
C ASP A 31 -20.17 9.17 19.45
N GLU A 32 -19.84 10.21 20.23
CA GLU A 32 -19.29 11.47 19.71
C GLU A 32 -17.93 11.25 19.05
N ALA A 33 -17.05 10.47 19.68
CA ALA A 33 -15.74 10.14 19.13
C ALA A 33 -15.86 9.32 17.84
N LYS A 34 -16.78 8.37 17.79
CA LYS A 34 -17.10 7.61 16.57
C LYS A 34 -17.62 8.54 15.47
N LYS A 35 -18.57 9.41 15.76
CA LYS A 35 -19.12 10.36 14.77
C LYS A 35 -18.04 11.26 14.18
N ALA A 36 -17.14 11.79 15.01
CA ALA A 36 -16.03 12.61 14.56
C ALA A 36 -15.04 11.81 13.68
N ALA A 37 -14.67 10.60 14.11
CA ALA A 37 -13.78 9.73 13.35
C ALA A 37 -14.37 9.33 11.98
N TYR A 38 -15.69 9.06 11.92
CA TYR A 38 -16.37 8.72 10.68
C TYR A 38 -16.36 9.90 9.69
N ALA A 39 -16.66 11.11 10.16
CA ALA A 39 -16.67 12.30 9.31
C ALA A 39 -15.28 12.58 8.67
N GLU A 40 -14.20 12.41 9.45
CA GLU A 40 -12.84 12.54 8.91
C GLU A 40 -12.50 11.39 7.95
N THR A 41 -12.90 10.16 8.28
CA THR A 41 -12.71 8.99 7.40
C THR A 41 -13.40 9.19 6.06
N GLU A 42 -14.64 9.65 6.05
CA GLU A 42 -15.40 9.94 4.84
C GLU A 42 -14.73 11.00 3.97
N LYS A 43 -14.25 12.09 4.59
CA LYS A 43 -13.51 13.15 3.89
C LYS A 43 -12.24 12.59 3.22
N VAL A 44 -11.42 11.83 3.95
CA VAL A 44 -10.16 11.28 3.41
C VAL A 44 -10.43 10.23 2.32
N LEU A 45 -11.43 9.36 2.50
CA LEU A 45 -11.81 8.38 1.49
C LEU A 45 -12.35 9.05 0.24
N LYS A 46 -13.10 10.16 0.35
CA LYS A 46 -13.52 10.92 -0.82
C LYS A 46 -12.32 11.42 -1.62
N VAL A 47 -11.30 11.98 -0.97
CA VAL A 47 -10.06 12.40 -1.63
C VAL A 47 -9.40 11.23 -2.35
N TYR A 48 -9.31 10.07 -1.69
CA TYR A 48 -8.76 8.85 -2.28
C TYR A 48 -9.53 8.43 -3.55
N PHE A 49 -10.85 8.31 -3.49
CA PHE A 49 -11.65 7.86 -4.62
C PHE A 49 -11.77 8.92 -5.73
N ASP A 50 -11.79 10.20 -5.41
CA ASP A 50 -11.77 11.28 -6.42
C ASP A 50 -10.45 11.29 -7.21
N ALA A 51 -9.33 11.01 -6.54
CA ALA A 51 -8.01 10.96 -7.17
C ALA A 51 -7.80 9.76 -8.09
N GLN A 52 -8.67 8.74 -8.01
CA GLN A 52 -8.59 7.49 -8.80
C GLN A 52 -7.17 6.88 -8.84
N PRO A 53 -6.48 6.70 -7.69
CA PRO A 53 -5.13 6.19 -7.67
C PRO A 53 -5.07 4.75 -8.20
N GLY A 54 -3.99 4.49 -8.93
CA GLY A 54 -3.59 3.20 -9.49
C GLY A 54 -2.16 3.31 -9.99
N ARG A 55 -1.71 2.37 -10.83
CA ARG A 55 -0.32 2.37 -11.32
C ARG A 55 0.12 3.69 -11.95
N GLY A 56 -0.72 4.32 -12.76
CA GLY A 56 -0.38 5.62 -13.38
C GLY A 56 -0.12 6.75 -12.35
N PHE A 57 -0.70 6.66 -11.15
CA PHE A 57 -0.41 7.58 -10.05
C PHE A 57 1.03 7.39 -9.56
N ILE A 58 1.47 6.13 -9.40
CA ILE A 58 2.85 5.79 -9.03
C ILE A 58 3.83 6.24 -10.13
N ASP A 59 3.52 5.90 -11.39
CA ASP A 59 4.34 6.27 -12.54
C ASP A 59 4.55 7.79 -12.60
N GLY A 60 3.50 8.57 -12.33
CA GLY A 60 3.58 10.04 -12.30
C GLY A 60 4.51 10.60 -11.22
N TYR A 61 4.59 9.98 -10.03
CA TYR A 61 5.55 10.40 -9.01
C TYR A 61 6.97 10.00 -9.35
N LEU A 62 7.19 8.80 -9.89
CA LEU A 62 8.52 8.38 -10.30
C LEU A 62 9.04 9.18 -11.50
N ALA A 63 8.15 9.60 -12.41
CA ALA A 63 8.48 10.51 -13.48
C ALA A 63 9.01 11.86 -12.97
N GLN A 64 8.44 12.42 -11.90
CA GLN A 64 8.96 13.64 -11.28
C GLN A 64 10.40 13.44 -10.73
N VAL A 65 10.70 12.26 -10.20
CA VAL A 65 12.06 11.92 -9.76
C VAL A 65 13.01 11.80 -10.96
N SER A 66 12.58 11.16 -12.05
CA SER A 66 13.35 11.07 -13.30
C SER A 66 13.63 12.46 -13.89
N GLU A 67 12.63 13.33 -13.97
CA GLU A 67 12.79 14.71 -14.48
C GLU A 67 13.78 15.52 -13.63
N TRP A 68 13.67 15.41 -12.31
CA TRP A 68 14.64 16.02 -11.41
C TRP A 68 16.04 15.48 -11.64
N ALA A 69 16.21 14.16 -11.78
CA ALA A 69 17.50 13.53 -11.98
C ALA A 69 18.15 13.93 -13.32
N ASP A 70 17.37 13.97 -14.39
CA ASP A 70 17.81 14.41 -15.71
C ASP A 70 18.31 15.87 -15.67
N GLY A 71 17.57 16.76 -14.99
CA GLY A 71 17.98 18.14 -14.77
C GLY A 71 19.29 18.31 -13.99
N HIS A 72 19.73 17.26 -13.27
CA HIS A 72 20.97 17.24 -12.49
C HIS A 72 22.04 16.29 -13.07
N GLY A 73 21.80 15.69 -14.24
CA GLY A 73 22.74 14.75 -14.86
C GLY A 73 22.96 13.46 -14.06
N ILE A 74 21.97 13.03 -13.29
CA ILE A 74 22.00 11.79 -12.50
C ILE A 74 21.39 10.67 -13.35
N ALA A 75 22.19 9.69 -13.73
CA ALA A 75 21.67 8.53 -14.47
C ALA A 75 20.67 7.73 -13.62
N PRO A 76 19.56 7.19 -14.19
CA PRO A 76 18.53 6.47 -13.44
C PRO A 76 19.07 5.34 -12.56
N GLY A 77 20.05 4.58 -13.05
CA GLY A 77 20.68 3.50 -12.29
C GLY A 77 21.50 3.94 -11.07
N ARG A 78 21.61 5.26 -10.80
CA ARG A 78 22.19 5.82 -9.56
C ARG A 78 21.13 6.22 -8.53
N ILE A 79 19.85 5.98 -8.84
CA ILE A 79 18.71 6.29 -7.98
C ILE A 79 18.25 4.98 -7.34
N ILE A 80 18.05 5.04 -6.02
CA ILE A 80 17.46 3.96 -5.25
C ILE A 80 16.20 4.46 -4.55
N MET A 81 15.07 3.80 -4.83
CA MET A 81 13.87 3.90 -4.01
C MET A 81 14.11 3.05 -2.75
N GLY A 82 14.69 3.68 -1.73
CA GLY A 82 15.22 2.99 -0.55
C GLY A 82 14.17 2.32 0.32
N GLU A 83 12.93 2.78 0.28
CA GLU A 83 11.83 2.18 1.04
C GLU A 83 10.52 2.29 0.25
N PHE A 84 9.77 1.20 0.20
CA PHE A 84 8.37 1.16 -0.18
C PHE A 84 7.71 -0.04 0.50
N GLY A 85 6.44 0.09 0.83
CA GLY A 85 5.73 -0.93 1.59
C GLY A 85 4.27 -0.57 1.80
N ALA A 86 3.50 -1.54 2.30
CA ALA A 86 2.13 -1.34 2.73
C ALA A 86 1.85 -2.23 3.94
N LEU A 87 1.07 -1.70 4.89
CA LEU A 87 0.68 -2.41 6.10
C LEU A 87 -0.13 -3.67 5.75
N ARG A 88 0.09 -4.74 6.51
CA ARG A 88 -0.81 -5.88 6.61
C ARG A 88 -1.72 -5.72 7.82
N THR A 89 -2.86 -6.40 7.80
CA THR A 89 -3.70 -6.50 9.01
C THR A 89 -3.02 -7.44 10.01
N ASP A 90 -2.84 -6.97 11.23
CA ASP A 90 -2.33 -7.75 12.37
C ASP A 90 -3.10 -7.34 13.66
N ALA A 91 -2.63 -7.76 14.83
CA ALA A 91 -3.27 -7.40 16.11
C ALA A 91 -3.21 -5.89 16.42
N ARG A 92 -2.29 -5.15 15.82
CA ARG A 92 -2.08 -3.71 16.04
C ARG A 92 -2.84 -2.86 15.02
N TYR A 93 -2.97 -3.33 13.79
CA TYR A 93 -3.49 -2.56 12.67
C TYR A 93 -4.55 -3.31 11.86
N THR A 94 -5.53 -2.57 11.34
CA THR A 94 -6.37 -3.08 10.26
C THR A 94 -6.10 -2.33 8.97
N ALA A 95 -5.31 -2.96 8.10
CA ALA A 95 -4.92 -2.44 6.81
C ALA A 95 -5.97 -2.73 5.72
N ALA A 96 -5.61 -2.45 4.47
CA ALA A 96 -6.31 -2.90 3.27
C ALA A 96 -6.24 -4.44 3.13
N PRO A 97 -7.09 -5.06 2.30
CA PRO A 97 -7.04 -6.50 2.07
C PRO A 97 -5.69 -6.95 1.49
N ASN A 98 -5.23 -8.15 1.85
CA ASN A 98 -3.93 -8.66 1.40
C ASN A 98 -3.75 -8.72 -0.13
N PRO A 99 -4.77 -9.08 -0.95
CA PRO A 99 -4.62 -9.02 -2.40
C PRO A 99 -4.37 -7.61 -2.94
N ASP A 100 -4.97 -6.58 -2.33
CA ASP A 100 -4.73 -5.17 -2.69
C ASP A 100 -3.30 -4.75 -2.34
N ARG A 101 -2.82 -5.17 -1.17
CA ARG A 101 -1.42 -4.95 -0.76
C ARG A 101 -0.43 -5.55 -1.77
N ALA A 102 -0.63 -6.82 -2.18
CA ALA A 102 0.26 -7.47 -3.14
C ALA A 102 0.25 -6.74 -4.51
N ARG A 103 -0.93 -6.32 -5.00
CA ARG A 103 -1.04 -5.52 -6.23
C ARG A 103 -0.32 -4.19 -6.12
N TYR A 104 -0.49 -3.45 -5.02
CA TYR A 104 0.18 -2.18 -4.78
C TYR A 104 1.71 -2.34 -4.81
N ILE A 105 2.24 -3.35 -4.11
CA ILE A 105 3.69 -3.62 -4.09
C ILE A 105 4.22 -4.02 -5.46
N ALA A 106 3.46 -4.82 -6.23
CA ALA A 106 3.83 -5.16 -7.60
C ALA A 106 3.86 -3.92 -8.50
N ASP A 107 2.85 -3.05 -8.44
CA ASP A 107 2.80 -1.81 -9.22
C ASP A 107 3.99 -0.91 -8.88
N VAL A 108 4.28 -0.68 -7.58
CA VAL A 108 5.40 0.16 -7.15
C VAL A 108 6.75 -0.38 -7.64
N ARG A 109 6.99 -1.68 -7.47
CA ARG A 109 8.21 -2.32 -7.98
C ARG A 109 8.33 -2.16 -9.50
N GLN A 110 7.29 -2.51 -10.25
CA GLN A 110 7.33 -2.49 -11.71
C GLN A 110 7.52 -1.08 -12.26
N SER A 111 6.94 -0.08 -11.60
CA SER A 111 7.14 1.32 -11.95
C SER A 111 8.56 1.80 -11.66
N ALA A 112 9.17 1.39 -10.54
CA ALA A 112 10.58 1.67 -10.25
C ALA A 112 11.53 1.02 -11.27
N GLU A 113 11.30 -0.25 -11.61
CA GLU A 113 12.07 -0.95 -12.64
C GLU A 113 11.92 -0.31 -14.02
N ALA A 114 10.71 0.09 -14.40
CA ALA A 114 10.46 0.79 -15.66
C ALA A 114 11.16 2.15 -15.73
N ALA A 115 11.29 2.85 -14.59
CA ALA A 115 12.07 4.08 -14.47
C ALA A 115 13.60 3.84 -14.40
N GLY A 116 14.05 2.59 -14.32
CA GLY A 116 15.47 2.23 -14.20
C GLY A 116 16.05 2.44 -12.79
N PHE A 117 15.20 2.54 -11.77
CA PHE A 117 15.61 2.75 -10.38
C PHE A 117 15.86 1.40 -9.69
N ALA A 118 16.89 1.36 -8.85
CA ALA A 118 17.01 0.29 -7.86
C ALA A 118 15.95 0.48 -6.75
N TRP A 119 15.63 -0.57 -6.02
CA TRP A 119 14.63 -0.52 -4.96
C TRP A 119 14.99 -1.42 -3.78
N ALA A 120 14.47 -1.07 -2.61
CA ALA A 120 14.52 -1.90 -1.41
C ALA A 120 13.14 -1.90 -0.73
N PHE A 121 12.61 -3.10 -0.48
CA PHE A 121 11.30 -3.28 0.15
C PHE A 121 11.40 -3.07 1.67
N TRP A 122 10.45 -2.30 2.22
CA TRP A 122 10.25 -2.13 3.65
C TRP A 122 8.99 -2.93 4.07
N ASP A 123 9.14 -4.04 4.79
CA ASP A 123 10.37 -4.62 5.34
C ASP A 123 10.31 -6.16 5.43
N LEU A 124 11.24 -6.77 6.16
CA LEU A 124 11.27 -8.22 6.28
C LEU A 124 10.23 -8.73 7.29
N PHE A 125 9.92 -7.98 8.36
CA PHE A 125 9.17 -8.45 9.53
C PHE A 125 8.01 -7.52 9.89
N ASP A 126 7.33 -7.73 11.01
CA ASP A 126 6.42 -6.74 11.58
C ASP A 126 5.17 -6.43 10.71
N GLY A 127 4.55 -5.26 10.93
CA GLY A 127 3.29 -4.85 10.29
C GLY A 127 3.39 -4.56 8.80
N MET A 128 4.60 -4.49 8.22
CA MET A 128 4.82 -4.30 6.77
C MET A 128 5.58 -5.47 6.13
N GLY A 129 5.96 -6.46 6.94
CA GLY A 129 6.83 -7.57 6.59
C GLY A 129 6.33 -8.49 5.49
N MET A 130 7.27 -9.09 4.77
CA MET A 130 7.04 -10.23 3.89
C MET A 130 7.34 -11.59 4.57
N MET A 131 7.78 -11.61 5.82
CA MET A 131 8.04 -12.81 6.60
C MET A 131 7.22 -12.81 7.89
N ASP A 132 6.75 -13.99 8.28
CA ASP A 132 6.15 -14.20 9.59
C ASP A 132 7.21 -14.14 10.70
N ASP A 133 6.91 -13.39 11.77
CA ASP A 133 7.89 -13.09 12.83
C ASP A 133 8.27 -14.34 13.65
N THR A 134 7.36 -15.32 13.71
CA THR A 134 7.52 -16.52 14.57
C THR A 134 8.05 -17.70 13.77
N THR A 135 7.32 -18.09 12.72
CA THR A 135 7.61 -19.26 11.88
C THR A 135 8.72 -19.01 10.86
N ARG A 136 9.05 -17.73 10.59
CA ARG A 136 9.96 -17.31 9.52
C ARG A 136 9.52 -17.75 8.12
N ALA A 137 8.25 -18.10 7.96
CA ALA A 137 7.67 -18.39 6.66
C ALA A 137 7.57 -17.10 5.83
N LEU A 138 8.00 -17.16 4.57
CA LEU A 138 7.80 -16.08 3.60
C LEU A 138 6.34 -16.06 3.14
N ASP A 139 5.77 -14.87 2.98
CA ASP A 139 4.48 -14.64 2.33
C ASP A 139 4.63 -14.84 0.81
N PRO A 140 4.05 -15.90 0.22
CA PRO A 140 4.24 -16.20 -1.20
C PRO A 140 3.71 -15.09 -2.11
N ALA A 141 2.61 -14.41 -1.73
CA ALA A 141 2.03 -13.33 -2.53
C ALA A 141 2.96 -12.11 -2.55
N MET A 142 3.68 -11.86 -1.47
CA MET A 142 4.67 -10.78 -1.40
C MET A 142 5.94 -11.11 -2.17
N VAL A 143 6.43 -12.34 -2.07
CA VAL A 143 7.57 -12.82 -2.87
C VAL A 143 7.26 -12.66 -4.37
N GLU A 144 6.07 -13.07 -4.81
CA GLU A 144 5.61 -12.91 -6.19
C GLU A 144 5.47 -11.42 -6.58
N ALA A 145 4.84 -10.60 -5.74
CA ALA A 145 4.70 -9.16 -6.00
C ALA A 145 6.06 -8.46 -6.19
N LEU A 146 7.07 -8.89 -5.44
CA LEU A 146 8.44 -8.41 -5.53
C LEU A 146 9.22 -8.97 -6.73
N GLY A 147 8.59 -9.79 -7.58
CA GLY A 147 9.26 -10.42 -8.73
C GLY A 147 10.32 -11.46 -8.33
N LEU A 148 10.25 -11.94 -7.09
CA LEU A 148 11.19 -12.92 -6.54
C LEU A 148 10.64 -14.34 -6.70
N THR A 149 11.50 -15.34 -6.48
CA THR A 149 11.11 -16.75 -6.52
C THR A 149 11.18 -17.34 -5.11
N MET A 150 10.17 -18.12 -4.74
CA MET A 150 10.18 -18.86 -3.48
C MET A 150 11.41 -19.81 -3.42
N PRO A 151 12.08 -19.92 -2.26
CA PRO A 151 13.13 -20.91 -2.06
C PRO A 151 12.58 -22.32 -2.32
N ARG A 152 13.40 -23.18 -2.93
CA ARG A 152 13.06 -24.61 -3.03
C ARG A 152 13.08 -25.23 -1.63
N ALA A 153 12.14 -26.14 -1.37
CA ALA A 153 12.07 -26.93 -0.14
C ALA A 153 13.23 -27.92 -0.04
#